data_AF-A0A7C1S5Y3-F1
#
_entry.id   AF-A0A7C1S5Y3-F1
#
_cell.length_a   1.000
_cell.length_b   1.000
_cell.length_c   1.000
_cell.angle_alpha   90.00
_cell.angle_beta   90.00
_cell.angle_gamma   90.00
#
_symmetry.space_group_name_H-M   'P 1'
#
loop_
_entity.id
_entity.type
_entity.pdbx_description
1 polymer ?
#
loop_
_entity_poly.entity_id
_entity_poly.type
_entity_poly.pdbx_seq_one_letter_code
_entity_poly.pdbx_strand_id
1 'polypeptide(L)'
;MFTFIRNTTWKNDNVLWNKVAENYSDSPWAHINLGYVFLEEGLFDRAVERFKLAESLIPDNLKIPHYAQIYNGLGICFGAKGLYKEAIDYFKKALNLDAEYVRVYNNLGITYARIKQMHAAKNAWKKALKINPSYKQAQDNLKKLDKFDY
;
A
#
# COMPACT_ATOMS: atom_id res chain seq x y z
N MET A 1 -7.27 16.07 -23.87
CA MET A 1 -8.73 15.95 -23.65
C MET A 1 -9.05 14.55 -23.08
N PHE A 2 -8.47 14.16 -21.94
CA PHE A 2 -8.62 12.81 -21.36
C PHE A 2 -9.23 12.82 -19.95
N THR A 3 -9.31 13.98 -19.30
CA THR A 3 -9.76 14.12 -17.91
C THR A 3 -11.28 14.21 -17.76
N PHE A 4 -12.01 14.60 -18.82
CA PHE A 4 -13.46 14.83 -18.75
C PHE A 4 -14.30 13.54 -18.91
N ILE A 5 -13.78 12.55 -19.65
CA ILE A 5 -14.43 11.23 -19.83
C ILE A 5 -14.37 10.40 -18.53
N ARG A 6 -13.37 10.65 -17.69
CA ARG A 6 -13.13 9.92 -16.42
C ARG A 6 -14.30 10.00 -15.44
N ASN A 7 -15.01 11.13 -15.39
CA ASN A 7 -16.11 11.34 -14.44
C ASN A 7 -17.51 11.14 -15.03
N THR A 8 -17.64 10.94 -16.34
CA THR A 8 -18.95 10.94 -17.02
C THR A 8 -19.37 9.59 -17.61
N THR A 9 -18.45 8.63 -17.79
CA THR A 9 -18.77 7.31 -18.37
C THR A 9 -18.54 6.10 -17.46
N TRP A 10 -17.73 6.19 -16.40
CA TRP A 10 -17.43 5.04 -15.55
C TRP A 10 -17.79 5.35 -14.09
N LYS A 11 -19.00 4.94 -13.69
CA LYS A 11 -19.57 5.19 -12.35
C LYS A 11 -18.86 4.44 -11.21
N ASN A 12 -17.87 3.59 -11.51
CA ASN A 12 -17.18 2.75 -10.52
C ASN A 12 -15.76 2.43 -11.01
N ASP A 13 -14.73 2.76 -10.21
CA ASP A 13 -13.32 2.48 -10.50
C ASP A 13 -13.07 0.98 -10.74
N ASN A 14 -13.89 0.11 -10.13
CA ASN A 14 -13.84 -1.33 -10.34
C ASN A 14 -14.12 -1.72 -11.79
N VAL A 15 -15.13 -1.11 -12.42
CA VAL A 15 -15.53 -1.45 -13.79
C VAL A 15 -14.45 -1.01 -14.76
N LEU A 16 -13.84 0.16 -14.50
CA LEU A 16 -12.73 0.67 -15.28
C LEU A 16 -11.52 -0.25 -15.20
N TRP A 17 -11.03 -0.56 -13.99
CA TRP A 17 -9.81 -1.35 -13.83
C TRP A 17 -9.98 -2.81 -14.22
N ASN A 18 -11.16 -3.41 -14.02
CA ASN A 18 -11.45 -4.74 -14.54
C ASN A 18 -11.38 -4.74 -16.08
N LYS A 19 -12.06 -3.81 -16.74
CA LYS A 19 -12.08 -3.74 -18.21
C LYS A 19 -10.68 -3.42 -18.79
N VAL A 20 -9.87 -2.63 -18.10
CA VAL A 20 -8.48 -2.37 -18.49
C VAL A 20 -7.63 -3.62 -18.29
N ALA A 21 -7.78 -4.34 -17.19
CA ALA A 21 -7.04 -5.60 -16.96
C ALA A 21 -7.46 -6.72 -17.94
N GLU A 22 -8.71 -6.73 -18.39
CA GLU A 22 -9.20 -7.64 -19.44
C GLU A 22 -8.60 -7.31 -20.81
N ASN A 23 -8.55 -6.02 -21.18
CA ASN A 23 -8.03 -5.59 -22.49
C ASN A 23 -6.50 -5.53 -22.54
N TYR A 24 -5.85 -5.37 -21.39
CA TYR A 24 -4.40 -5.26 -21.24
C TYR A 24 -3.93 -6.17 -20.10
N SER A 25 -4.10 -7.49 -20.29
CA SER A 25 -3.74 -8.53 -19.31
C SER A 25 -2.29 -8.46 -18.86
N ASP A 26 -1.42 -7.94 -19.71
CA ASP A 26 0.03 -7.92 -19.49
C ASP A 26 0.50 -6.59 -18.86
N SER A 27 -0.42 -5.71 -18.47
CA SER A 27 -0.08 -4.43 -17.84
C SER A 27 0.02 -4.57 -16.32
N PRO A 28 1.22 -4.45 -15.71
CA PRO A 28 1.35 -4.49 -14.25
C PRO A 28 0.53 -3.39 -13.58
N TRP A 29 0.42 -2.23 -14.23
CA TRP A 29 -0.30 -1.07 -13.69
C TRP A 29 -1.81 -1.30 -13.58
N ALA A 30 -2.40 -1.98 -14.55
CA ALA A 30 -3.82 -2.36 -14.49
C ALA A 30 -4.11 -3.24 -13.27
N HIS A 31 -3.25 -4.24 -13.04
CA HIS A 31 -3.38 -5.14 -11.88
C HIS A 31 -3.08 -4.46 -10.55
N ILE A 32 -2.15 -3.49 -10.49
CA ILE A 32 -1.93 -2.67 -9.29
C ILE A 32 -3.21 -1.93 -8.92
N ASN A 33 -3.81 -1.20 -9.86
CA ASN A 33 -5.01 -0.42 -9.57
C ASN A 33 -6.20 -1.31 -9.23
N LEU A 34 -6.34 -2.45 -9.90
CA LEU A 34 -7.38 -3.43 -9.57
C LEU A 34 -7.16 -4.06 -8.18
N GLY A 35 -5.90 -4.29 -7.79
CA GLY A 35 -5.57 -4.73 -6.43
C GLY A 35 -5.95 -3.70 -5.37
N TYR A 36 -5.76 -2.41 -5.64
CA TYR A 36 -6.21 -1.33 -4.74
C TYR A 36 -7.73 -1.19 -4.67
N VAL A 37 -8.43 -1.39 -5.79
CA VAL A 37 -9.89 -1.53 -5.81
C VAL A 37 -10.34 -2.63 -4.85
N PHE A 38 -9.77 -3.83 -4.97
CA PHE A 38 -10.15 -4.95 -4.10
C PHE A 38 -9.77 -4.72 -2.64
N LEU A 39 -8.72 -3.94 -2.35
CA LEU A 39 -8.41 -3.50 -0.99
C LEU A 39 -9.51 -2.61 -0.40
N GLU A 40 -10.03 -1.66 -1.18
CA GLU A 40 -11.10 -0.75 -0.74
C GLU A 40 -12.40 -1.52 -0.48
N GLU A 41 -12.66 -2.58 -1.23
CA GLU A 41 -13.80 -3.49 -1.03
C GLU A 41 -13.57 -4.52 0.09
N GLY A 42 -12.37 -4.60 0.68
CA GLY A 42 -12.02 -5.60 1.68
C GLY A 42 -11.83 -7.03 1.13
N LEU A 43 -11.77 -7.19 -0.20
CA LEU A 43 -11.54 -8.46 -0.88
C LEU A 43 -10.04 -8.80 -0.91
N PHE A 44 -9.46 -9.05 0.27
CA PHE A 44 -8.01 -9.18 0.44
C PHE A 44 -7.38 -10.34 -0.36
N ASP A 45 -8.08 -11.45 -0.56
CA ASP A 45 -7.56 -12.56 -1.37
C ASP A 45 -7.42 -12.18 -2.84
N ARG A 46 -8.44 -11.52 -3.41
CA ARG A 46 -8.40 -11.02 -4.79
C ARG A 46 -7.38 -9.92 -4.96
N ALA A 47 -7.24 -9.04 -3.96
CA ALA A 47 -6.21 -8.02 -3.97
C ALA A 47 -4.80 -8.64 -4.03
N VAL A 48 -4.53 -9.66 -3.21
CA VAL A 48 -3.25 -10.38 -3.22
C VAL A 48 -2.98 -11.03 -4.58
N GLU A 49 -3.99 -11.68 -5.18
CA GLU A 49 -3.87 -12.28 -6.51
C GLU A 49 -3.43 -11.24 -7.55
N ARG A 50 -4.07 -10.06 -7.58
CA ARG A 50 -3.72 -8.99 -8.53
C ARG A 50 -2.36 -8.39 -8.29
N PHE A 51 -1.97 -8.16 -7.03
CA PHE A 51 -0.62 -7.66 -6.73
C PHE A 51 0.47 -8.67 -7.09
N LYS A 52 0.26 -9.97 -6.87
CA LYS A 52 1.21 -11.01 -7.28
C LYS A 52 1.29 -11.15 -8.79
N LEU A 53 0.18 -11.03 -9.50
CA LEU A 53 0.18 -11.02 -10.95
C LEU A 53 0.95 -9.80 -11.47
N ALA A 54 0.71 -8.61 -10.91
CA ALA A 54 1.49 -7.41 -11.22
C ALA A 54 2.99 -7.60 -10.97
N GLU A 55 3.37 -8.24 -9.86
CA GLU A 55 4.77 -8.58 -9.55
C GLU A 55 5.38 -9.48 -10.62
N SER A 56 4.66 -10.52 -11.05
CA SER A 56 5.15 -11.48 -12.05
C SER A 56 5.30 -10.90 -13.46
N LEU A 57 4.55 -9.86 -13.77
CA LEU A 57 4.59 -9.16 -15.06
C LEU A 57 5.68 -8.09 -15.11
N ILE A 58 6.37 -7.79 -14.00
CA ILE A 58 7.45 -6.79 -13.97
C ILE A 58 8.76 -7.45 -14.44
N PRO A 59 9.36 -6.94 -15.53
CA PRO A 59 10.70 -7.34 -15.91
C PRO A 59 11.73 -6.96 -14.82
N ASP A 60 12.72 -7.81 -14.57
CA ASP A 60 13.72 -7.57 -13.52
C ASP A 60 14.48 -6.24 -13.68
N ASN A 61 14.69 -5.80 -14.93
CA ASN A 61 15.34 -4.54 -15.27
C ASN A 61 14.44 -3.29 -15.06
N LEU A 62 13.16 -3.48 -14.72
CA LEU A 62 12.19 -2.40 -14.57
C LEU A 62 11.75 -2.21 -13.11
N LYS A 63 12.49 -2.70 -12.11
CA LYS A 63 12.15 -2.48 -10.69
C LYS A 63 12.41 -1.03 -10.26
N ILE A 64 11.48 -0.14 -10.62
CA ILE A 64 11.49 1.28 -10.29
C ILE A 64 10.63 1.59 -9.04
N PRO A 65 10.84 2.75 -8.36
CA PRO A 65 10.13 3.13 -7.14
C PRO A 65 8.60 3.02 -7.21
N HIS A 66 8.02 3.23 -8.40
CA HIS A 66 6.58 3.09 -8.62
C HIS A 66 6.02 1.71 -8.22
N TYR A 67 6.80 0.64 -8.40
CA TYR A 67 6.38 -0.72 -8.05
C TYR A 67 6.41 -1.02 -6.55
N ALA A 68 6.94 -0.11 -5.72
CA ALA A 68 6.78 -0.18 -4.27
C ALA A 68 5.29 -0.24 -3.86
N GLN A 69 4.39 0.27 -4.70
CA GLN A 69 2.94 0.20 -4.50
C GLN A 69 2.41 -1.24 -4.42
N ILE A 70 3.00 -2.19 -5.14
CA ILE A 70 2.62 -3.61 -5.09
C ILE A 70 2.87 -4.16 -3.69
N TYR A 71 4.10 -3.98 -3.20
CA TYR A 71 4.51 -4.48 -1.90
C TYR A 71 3.80 -3.77 -0.75
N ASN A 72 3.50 -2.47 -0.89
CA ASN A 72 2.62 -1.78 0.05
C ASN A 72 1.22 -2.40 0.08
N GLY A 73 0.63 -2.67 -1.09
CA GLY A 73 -0.67 -3.31 -1.22
C GLY A 73 -0.71 -4.71 -0.58
N LEU A 74 0.30 -5.54 -0.87
CA LEU A 74 0.47 -6.85 -0.24
C LEU A 74 0.61 -6.70 1.29
N GLY A 75 1.45 -5.79 1.78
CA GLY A 75 1.61 -5.54 3.21
C GLY A 75 0.29 -5.19 3.90
N ILE A 76 -0.55 -4.36 3.28
CA ILE A 76 -1.90 -4.04 3.78
C ILE A 76 -2.78 -5.30 3.82
N CYS A 77 -2.81 -6.10 2.75
CA CYS A 77 -3.61 -7.33 2.70
C CYS A 77 -3.22 -8.31 3.81
N PHE A 78 -1.93 -8.58 3.98
CA PHE A 78 -1.44 -9.49 5.01
C PHE A 78 -1.69 -8.94 6.42
N GLY A 79 -1.54 -7.64 6.63
CA GLY A 79 -1.86 -6.99 7.89
C GLY A 79 -3.35 -7.07 8.25
N ALA A 80 -4.24 -6.92 7.26
CA ALA A 80 -5.69 -7.08 7.44
C ALA A 80 -6.07 -8.52 7.83
N LYS A 81 -5.32 -9.51 7.35
CA LYS A 81 -5.45 -10.93 7.70
C LYS A 81 -4.82 -11.30 9.06
N GLY A 82 -4.21 -10.36 9.77
CA GLY A 82 -3.49 -10.61 11.02
C GLY A 82 -2.09 -11.23 10.86
N LEU A 83 -1.62 -11.39 9.62
CA LEU A 83 -0.31 -11.92 9.26
C LEU A 83 0.73 -10.78 9.31
N TYR A 84 0.97 -10.29 10.52
CA TYR A 84 1.72 -9.04 10.73
C TYR A 84 3.21 -9.15 10.40
N LYS A 85 3.83 -10.33 10.55
CA LYS A 85 5.24 -10.52 10.22
C LYS A 85 5.46 -10.43 8.71
N GLU A 86 4.62 -11.12 7.95
CA GLU A 86 4.59 -11.10 6.50
C GLU A 86 4.29 -9.68 5.99
N ALA A 87 3.35 -8.98 6.62
CA ALA A 87 3.05 -7.59 6.30
C ALA A 87 4.29 -6.68 6.43
N ILE A 88 5.04 -6.82 7.54
CA ILE A 88 6.28 -6.07 7.77
C ILE A 88 7.32 -6.37 6.69
N ASP A 89 7.47 -7.63 6.29
CA ASP A 89 8.44 -8.02 5.27
C ASP A 89 8.08 -7.43 3.89
N TYR A 90 6.80 -7.44 3.51
CA TYR A 90 6.35 -6.76 2.30
C TYR A 90 6.55 -5.25 2.38
N PHE A 91 6.26 -4.60 3.51
CA PHE A 91 6.53 -3.18 3.65
C PHE A 91 8.04 -2.85 3.56
N LYS A 92 8.92 -3.71 4.09
CA LYS A 92 10.37 -3.55 3.91
C LYS A 92 10.76 -3.68 2.44
N LYS A 93 10.19 -4.64 1.69
CA LYS A 93 10.40 -4.74 0.24
C LYS A 93 9.96 -3.46 -0.49
N ALA A 94 8.82 -2.87 -0.09
CA ALA A 94 8.38 -1.58 -0.64
C ALA A 94 9.42 -0.48 -0.39
N LEU A 95 9.96 -0.39 0.83
CA LEU A 95 10.99 0.60 1.17
C LEU A 95 12.35 0.36 0.51
N ASN A 96 12.67 -0.89 0.15
CA ASN A 96 13.87 -1.18 -0.63
C ASN A 96 13.77 -0.65 -2.06
N LEU A 97 12.56 -0.52 -2.62
CA LEU A 97 12.32 0.11 -3.91
C LEU A 97 12.15 1.62 -3.81
N ASP A 98 11.46 2.10 -2.76
CA ASP A 98 11.22 3.52 -2.50
C ASP A 98 11.42 3.83 -1.01
N ALA A 99 12.63 4.27 -0.67
CA ALA A 99 13.02 4.57 0.70
C ALA A 99 12.27 5.77 1.31
N GLU A 100 11.62 6.60 0.48
CA GLU A 100 10.89 7.80 0.88
C GLU A 100 9.37 7.59 0.87
N TYR A 101 8.90 6.35 0.71
CA TYR A 101 7.47 6.07 0.63
C TYR A 101 6.74 6.27 1.98
N VAL A 102 6.28 7.50 2.23
CA VAL A 102 5.65 7.96 3.48
C VAL A 102 4.53 7.05 3.96
N ARG A 103 3.67 6.59 3.03
CA ARG A 103 2.51 5.74 3.35
C ARG A 103 2.95 4.40 3.94
N VAL A 104 4.06 3.83 3.47
CA VAL A 104 4.60 2.56 3.96
C VAL A 104 5.13 2.70 5.38
N TYR A 105 5.83 3.78 5.71
CA TYR A 105 6.27 4.03 7.08
C TYR A 105 5.09 4.16 8.05
N ASN A 106 4.00 4.79 7.63
CA ASN A 106 2.79 4.84 8.44
C ASN A 106 2.16 3.46 8.67
N ASN A 107 2.05 2.65 7.62
CA ASN A 107 1.50 1.30 7.70
C ASN A 107 2.38 0.36 8.53
N LEU A 108 3.71 0.47 8.41
CA LEU A 108 4.66 -0.21 9.30
C LEU A 108 4.43 0.18 10.75
N GLY A 109 4.26 1.47 11.03
CA GLY A 109 4.01 1.94 12.40
C GLY A 109 2.74 1.34 12.99
N ILE A 110 1.65 1.33 12.21
CA ILE A 110 0.38 0.68 12.60
C ILE A 110 0.60 -0.81 12.85
N THR A 111 1.34 -1.49 11.97
CA THR A 111 1.58 -2.93 12.06
C THR A 111 2.43 -3.29 13.28
N TYR A 112 3.49 -2.54 13.56
CA TYR A 112 4.30 -2.71 14.77
C TYR A 112 3.49 -2.48 16.04
N ALA A 113 2.61 -1.47 16.06
CA ALA A 113 1.72 -1.22 17.19
C ALA A 113 0.76 -2.40 17.44
N ARG A 114 0.23 -3.03 16.38
CA ARG A 114 -0.63 -4.22 16.49
C ARG A 114 0.07 -5.42 17.16
N ILE A 115 1.38 -5.57 16.96
CA ILE A 115 2.19 -6.60 17.62
C ILE A 115 2.89 -6.10 18.90
N LYS A 116 2.41 -5.00 19.48
CA LYS A 116 2.92 -4.38 20.71
C LYS A 116 4.38 -3.91 20.68
N GLN A 117 4.97 -3.74 19.50
CA GLN A 117 6.34 -3.21 19.33
C GLN A 117 6.32 -1.68 19.25
N MET A 118 6.01 -1.02 20.37
CA MET A 118 5.75 0.42 20.40
C MET A 118 6.95 1.29 20.01
N HIS A 119 8.18 0.90 20.38
CA HIS A 119 9.38 1.62 19.95
C HIS A 119 9.55 1.59 18.43
N ALA A 120 9.34 0.43 17.80
CA ALA A 120 9.41 0.30 16.34
C ALA A 120 8.28 1.11 15.66
N ALA A 121 7.08 1.10 16.23
CA ALA A 121 5.96 1.89 15.75
C ALA A 121 6.25 3.40 15.77
N LYS A 122 6.74 3.91 16.92
CA LYS A 122 7.14 5.31 17.11
C LYS A 122 8.21 5.73 16.10
N ASN A 123 9.23 4.89 15.90
CA ASN A 123 10.30 5.15 14.94
C ASN A 123 9.78 5.20 13.49
N ALA A 124 8.87 4.31 13.11
CA ALA A 124 8.28 4.29 11.78
C ALA A 124 7.46 5.56 11.52
N TRP A 125 6.59 5.98 12.45
CA TRP A 125 5.83 7.23 12.30
C TRP A 125 6.73 8.48 12.29
N LYS A 126 7.79 8.50 13.11
CA LYS A 126 8.79 9.59 13.07
C LYS A 126 9.50 9.67 11.72
N LYS A 127 9.84 8.53 11.10
CA LYS A 127 10.40 8.51 9.74
C LYS A 127 9.41 9.05 8.71
N ALA A 128 8.13 8.67 8.79
CA ALA A 128 7.09 9.23 7.93
C ALA A 128 7.01 10.75 8.03
N LEU A 129 7.08 11.30 9.26
CA LEU A 129 7.06 12.74 9.50
C LEU A 129 8.36 13.46 9.15
N LYS A 130 9.50 12.77 9.16
CA LYS A 130 10.76 13.32 8.67
C LYS A 130 10.70 13.60 7.17
N ILE A 131 10.08 12.69 6.41
CA ILE A 131 9.92 12.82 4.95
C ILE A 131 8.78 13.80 4.64
N ASN A 132 7.63 13.66 5.32
CA ASN A 132 6.50 14.56 5.18
C ASN A 132 6.00 15.03 6.55
N PRO A 133 6.45 16.21 7.03
CA PRO A 133 6.05 16.76 8.32
C PRO A 133 4.54 16.99 8.49
N SER A 134 3.79 17.18 7.41
CA SER A 134 2.35 17.42 7.43
C SER A 134 1.51 16.14 7.31
N TYR A 135 2.12 14.96 7.36
CA TYR A 135 1.42 13.69 7.24
C TYR A 135 0.58 13.36 8.49
N LYS A 136 -0.66 13.87 8.49
CA LYS A 136 -1.61 13.87 9.61
C LYS A 136 -1.80 12.51 10.28
N GLN A 137 -1.91 11.44 9.51
CA GLN A 137 -2.11 10.08 10.06
C GLN A 137 -0.96 9.66 10.99
N ALA A 138 0.29 9.94 10.63
CA ALA A 138 1.44 9.61 11.49
C ALA A 138 1.50 10.52 12.74
N GLN A 139 1.12 11.80 12.61
CA GLN A 139 1.00 12.70 13.78
C GLN A 139 -0.05 12.19 14.77
N ASP A 140 -1.23 11.82 14.28
CA ASP A 140 -2.33 11.35 15.10
C ASP A 140 -1.99 10.03 15.79
N ASN A 141 -1.29 9.13 15.09
CA ASN A 141 -0.82 7.87 15.66
C ASN A 141 0.23 8.07 16.76
N LEU A 142 1.20 8.98 16.57
CA LEU A 142 2.17 9.33 17.61
C LEU A 142 1.51 9.94 18.85
N LYS A 143 0.61 10.91 18.65
CA LYS A 143 -0.15 11.53 19.74
C LYS A 143 -0.97 10.51 20.54
N LYS A 144 -1.55 9.51 19.86
CA LYS A 144 -2.25 8.42 20.54
C LYS A 144 -1.29 7.59 21.38
N LEU A 145 -0.12 7.25 20.85
CA LEU A 145 0.87 6.45 21.57
C LEU A 145 1.37 7.14 22.84
N ASP A 146 1.75 8.42 22.74
CA ASP A 146 2.30 9.19 23.87
C ASP A 146 1.27 9.38 25.02
N LYS A 147 -0.04 9.20 24.76
CA LYS A 147 -1.09 9.25 25.79
C LYS A 147 -1.17 8.00 26.68
N PHE A 148 -0.56 6.89 26.28
CA PHE A 148 -0.58 5.63 27.02
C PHE A 148 0.74 5.31 27.73
N ASP A 149 1.72 6.21 27.67
CA ASP A 149 3.04 6.07 28.31
C ASP A 149 3.07 6.66 29.76
N TYR A 150 1.92 6.75 30.46
CA TYR A 150 1.80 7.23 31.85
C TYR A 150 1.24 6.18 32.81
#